data_AF-A0A953SDV3-F1
#
_entry.id   AF-A0A953SDV3-F1
#
_cell.length_a   1.000
_cell.length_b   1.000
_cell.length_c   1.000
_cell.angle_alpha   90.00
_cell.angle_beta   90.00
_cell.angle_gamma   90.00
#
_symmetry.space_group_name_H-M   'P 1'
#
loop_
_entity.id
_entity.type
_entity.pdbx_description
1 polymer ?
#
loop_
_entity_poly.entity_id
_entity_poly.type
_entity_poly.pdbx_seq_one_letter_code
_entity_poly.pdbx_strand_id
1 'polypeptide(L)'
;MAFNRERIGLAILVVLVTVVALYSWFRPVPVVTEKVFTPVPQVKEVVKIKRVAIPVEKVIVVEKEKAVEALKLPDEIAKDEKKQVIATGEVDPYEGKTEVVTVLDTGSGEASVLARRKPLPLFDVIGKKEIGIGYEVSSAGGQGAAVFGRWTLVRVGAIYGTVSVEMNQRPEAKIRTELSYRW
;
A
#
# COMPACT_ATOMS: atom_id res chain seq x y z
N MET A 1 17.21 0.16 46.51
CA MET A 1 17.69 0.30 45.13
C MET A 1 16.50 0.75 44.27
N ALA A 2 16.30 2.06 44.13
CA ALA A 2 15.14 2.58 43.41
C ALA A 2 15.35 2.40 41.90
N PHE A 3 14.56 1.54 41.27
CA PHE A 3 14.58 1.37 39.82
C PHE A 3 14.07 2.66 39.17
N ASN A 4 14.96 3.39 38.49
CA ASN A 4 14.60 4.62 37.78
C ASN A 4 13.57 4.29 36.70
N ARG A 5 12.30 4.63 36.95
CA ARG A 5 11.18 4.48 36.01
C ARG A 5 11.48 5.08 34.63
N GLU A 6 12.31 6.12 34.58
CA GLU A 6 12.77 6.75 33.34
C GLU A 6 13.64 5.81 32.47
N ARG A 7 14.51 5.01 33.10
CA ARG A 7 15.35 4.03 32.37
C ARG A 7 14.51 2.89 31.80
N ILE A 8 13.43 2.53 32.48
CA ILE A 8 12.48 1.51 32.02
C ILE A 8 11.72 2.03 30.80
N GLY A 9 11.22 3.27 30.84
CA GLY A 9 10.53 3.88 29.70
C GLY A 9 11.38 3.97 28.44
N LEU A 10 12.64 4.41 28.59
CA LEU A 10 13.60 4.48 27.48
C LEU A 10 13.89 3.08 26.89
N ALA A 11 14.08 2.07 27.75
CA ALA A 11 14.34 0.71 27.32
C ALA A 11 13.16 0.12 26.51
N ILE A 12 11.92 0.36 26.94
CA ILE A 12 10.72 -0.09 26.22
C ILE A 12 10.62 0.58 24.85
N LEU A 13 10.89 1.89 24.75
CA LEU A 13 10.88 2.62 23.49
C LEU A 13 11.90 2.05 22.50
N VAL A 14 13.12 1.78 22.95
CA VAL A 14 14.20 1.20 22.12
C VAL A 14 13.79 -0.18 21.60
N VAL A 15 13.20 -1.02 22.45
CA VAL A 15 12.70 -2.35 22.02
C VAL A 15 11.62 -2.21 20.96
N LEU A 16 10.64 -1.31 21.15
CA LEU A 16 9.59 -1.04 20.17
C LEU A 16 10.14 -0.59 18.81
N VAL A 17 11.07 0.38 18.80
CA VAL A 17 11.71 0.87 17.57
C VAL A 17 12.47 -0.26 16.87
N THR A 18 13.18 -1.10 17.62
CA THR A 18 13.95 -2.22 17.07
C THR A 18 13.02 -3.28 16.45
N VAL A 19 11.91 -3.62 17.11
CA VAL A 19 10.91 -4.56 16.58
C VAL A 19 10.27 -4.01 15.30
N VAL A 20 9.91 -2.73 15.27
CA VAL A 20 9.34 -2.10 14.07
C VAL A 20 10.35 -2.08 12.92
N ALA A 21 11.62 -1.76 13.19
CA ALA A 21 12.68 -1.75 12.20
C ALA A 21 12.93 -3.16 11.62
N LEU A 22 13.05 -4.18 12.47
CA LEU A 22 13.21 -5.57 12.05
C LEU A 22 12.00 -6.03 11.23
N TYR A 23 10.78 -5.76 11.71
CA TYR A 23 9.57 -6.13 11.01
C TYR A 23 9.46 -5.45 9.63
N SER A 24 9.85 -4.18 9.52
CA SER A 24 9.91 -3.48 8.24
C SER A 24 10.95 -4.07 7.28
N TRP A 25 12.08 -4.53 7.80
CA TRP A 25 13.14 -5.17 7.01
C TRP A 25 12.71 -6.54 6.46
N PHE A 26 11.93 -7.31 7.24
CA PHE A 26 11.45 -8.63 6.84
C PHE A 26 10.14 -8.61 6.03
N ARG A 27 9.49 -7.45 5.86
CA ARG A 27 8.32 -7.36 4.99
C ARG A 27 8.75 -7.56 3.53
N PRO A 28 8.21 -8.55 2.82
CA PRO A 28 8.53 -8.72 1.41
C PRO A 28 8.13 -7.45 0.67
N VAL A 29 9.09 -6.86 -0.05
CA VAL A 29 8.80 -5.75 -0.94
C VAL A 29 7.82 -6.28 -1.99
N PRO A 30 6.64 -5.67 -2.15
CA PRO A 30 5.70 -6.10 -3.17
C PRO A 30 6.38 -5.99 -4.55
N VAL A 31 6.53 -7.12 -5.25
CA VAL A 31 7.26 -7.28 -6.53
C VAL A 31 6.49 -6.66 -7.72
N VAL A 32 5.63 -5.69 -7.47
CA VAL A 32 4.77 -5.15 -8.51
C VAL A 32 5.54 -4.09 -9.26
N THR A 33 6.00 -4.46 -10.45
CA THR A 33 6.69 -3.56 -11.37
C THR A 33 5.67 -2.58 -11.97
N GLU A 34 6.00 -1.28 -12.03
CA GLU A 34 5.08 -0.25 -12.55
C GLU A 34 4.83 -0.36 -14.06
N LYS A 35 5.76 -0.99 -14.80
CA LYS A 35 5.76 -0.97 -16.28
C LYS A 35 5.14 -2.22 -16.91
N VAL A 36 5.18 -3.36 -16.25
CA VAL A 36 4.82 -4.66 -16.85
C VAL A 36 3.85 -5.40 -15.94
N PHE A 37 2.82 -6.00 -16.54
CA PHE A 37 1.92 -6.91 -15.85
C PHE A 37 2.69 -8.16 -15.41
N THR A 38 2.76 -8.38 -14.11
CA THR A 38 3.38 -9.57 -13.52
C THR A 38 2.30 -10.51 -12.99
N PRO A 39 2.48 -11.84 -13.12
CA PRO A 39 1.56 -12.80 -12.53
C PRO A 39 1.51 -12.62 -11.01
N VAL A 40 0.29 -12.53 -10.47
CA VAL A 40 0.08 -12.36 -9.03
C VAL A 40 0.42 -13.67 -8.33
N PRO A 41 1.26 -13.65 -7.27
CA PRO A 41 1.51 -14.85 -6.49
C PRO A 41 0.19 -15.38 -5.92
N GLN A 42 -0.11 -16.64 -6.21
CA GLN A 42 -1.32 -17.29 -5.70
C GLN A 42 -1.24 -17.44 -4.17
N VAL A 43 -2.38 -17.29 -3.51
CA VAL A 43 -2.48 -17.50 -2.06
C VAL A 43 -2.08 -18.95 -1.76
N LYS A 44 -1.00 -19.13 -0.97
CA LYS A 44 -0.39 -20.45 -0.70
C LYS A 44 -1.38 -21.50 -0.16
N GLU A 45 -2.44 -21.04 0.50
CA GLU A 45 -3.52 -21.86 1.03
C GLU A 45 -4.45 -22.39 -0.07
N VAL A 46 -4.72 -21.58 -1.10
CA VAL A 46 -5.64 -21.93 -2.20
C VAL A 46 -4.99 -22.91 -3.19
N VAL A 47 -3.66 -22.86 -3.37
CA VAL A 47 -2.92 -23.78 -4.26
C VAL A 47 -3.08 -25.25 -3.84
N LYS A 48 -3.34 -25.51 -2.56
CA LYS A 48 -3.49 -26.88 -2.04
C LYS A 48 -4.86 -27.49 -2.31
N ILE A 49 -5.84 -26.68 -2.73
CA ILE A 49 -7.21 -27.12 -2.99
C ILE A 49 -7.27 -27.75 -4.39
N LYS A 50 -7.86 -28.95 -4.51
CA LYS A 50 -8.06 -29.60 -5.81
C LYS A 50 -9.01 -28.77 -6.67
N ARG A 51 -8.59 -28.45 -7.89
CA ARG A 51 -9.42 -27.76 -8.89
C ARG A 51 -10.50 -28.72 -9.40
N VAL A 52 -11.74 -28.24 -9.49
CA VAL A 52 -12.87 -28.98 -10.06
C VAL A 52 -13.25 -28.32 -11.37
N ALA A 53 -13.32 -29.11 -12.45
CA ALA A 53 -13.79 -28.62 -13.75
C ALA A 53 -15.31 -28.55 -13.73
N ILE A 54 -15.86 -27.35 -13.93
CA ILE A 54 -17.30 -27.13 -14.07
C ILE A 54 -17.54 -26.80 -15.54
N PRO A 55 -18.37 -27.57 -16.27
CA PRO A 55 -18.71 -27.25 -17.65
C PRO A 55 -19.56 -25.98 -17.67
N VAL A 56 -19.10 -24.96 -18.40
CA VAL A 56 -19.79 -23.67 -18.54
C VAL A 56 -20.24 -23.53 -19.99
N GLU A 57 -21.53 -23.26 -20.23
CA GLU A 57 -22.07 -23.22 -21.60
C GLU A 57 -21.61 -21.98 -22.39
N LYS A 58 -21.40 -20.84 -21.70
CA LYS A 58 -20.95 -19.57 -22.31
C LYS A 58 -20.09 -18.80 -21.33
N VAL A 59 -18.94 -18.29 -21.80
CA VAL A 59 -18.09 -17.37 -21.06
C VAL A 59 -18.26 -15.98 -21.65
N ILE A 60 -18.66 -15.01 -20.81
CA ILE A 60 -18.73 -13.60 -21.20
C ILE A 60 -17.31 -13.04 -21.07
N VAL A 61 -16.78 -12.51 -22.17
CA VAL A 61 -15.42 -11.94 -22.24
C VAL A 61 -15.51 -10.44 -22.50
N VAL A 62 -14.50 -9.70 -22.02
CA VAL A 62 -14.30 -8.29 -22.37
C VAL A 62 -13.75 -8.20 -23.80
N GLU A 63 -14.17 -7.19 -24.55
CA GLU A 63 -13.68 -6.94 -25.91
C GLU A 63 -12.15 -6.75 -25.90
N LYS A 64 -11.45 -7.73 -26.48
CA LYS A 64 -10.00 -7.87 -26.34
C LYS A 64 -9.24 -6.67 -26.90
N GLU A 65 -9.63 -6.18 -28.08
CA GLU A 65 -8.96 -5.07 -28.76
C GLU A 65 -8.98 -3.80 -27.89
N LYS A 66 -10.15 -3.45 -27.34
CA LYS A 66 -10.30 -2.30 -26.44
C LYS A 66 -9.56 -2.50 -25.11
N ALA A 67 -9.54 -3.72 -24.58
CA ALA A 67 -8.81 -4.03 -23.35
C ALA A 67 -7.28 -3.93 -23.53
N VAL A 68 -6.75 -4.40 -24.67
CA VAL A 68 -5.32 -4.31 -25.01
C VAL A 68 -4.89 -2.86 -25.15
N GLU A 69 -5.68 -2.04 -25.84
CA GLU A 69 -5.40 -0.61 -26.03
C GLU A 69 -5.47 0.16 -24.70
N ALA A 70 -6.54 -0.05 -23.92
CA ALA A 70 -6.75 0.67 -22.67
C ALA A 70 -5.74 0.29 -21.57
N LEU A 71 -5.42 -1.01 -21.45
CA LEU A 71 -4.59 -1.52 -20.35
C LEU A 71 -3.13 -1.68 -20.74
N LYS A 72 -2.77 -1.61 -22.03
CA LYS A 72 -1.41 -1.89 -22.52
C LYS A 72 -0.91 -3.27 -22.06
N LEU A 73 -1.68 -4.30 -22.42
CA LEU A 73 -1.38 -5.69 -22.07
C LEU A 73 -0.09 -6.18 -22.78
N PRO A 74 0.63 -7.16 -22.21
CA PRO A 74 1.80 -7.77 -22.86
C PRO A 74 1.45 -8.42 -24.21
N ASP A 75 2.43 -8.43 -25.13
CA ASP A 75 2.31 -9.02 -26.47
C ASP A 75 1.87 -10.50 -26.46
N GLU A 76 2.30 -11.25 -25.44
CA GLU A 76 1.95 -12.66 -25.24
C GLU A 76 0.45 -12.91 -25.02
N ILE A 77 -0.29 -11.86 -24.66
CA ILE A 77 -1.73 -11.91 -24.40
C ILE A 77 -2.46 -11.20 -25.54
N ALA A 78 -1.90 -10.10 -26.04
CA ALA A 78 -2.44 -9.37 -27.18
C ALA A 78 -2.54 -10.24 -28.43
N LYS A 79 -1.50 -11.04 -28.74
CA LYS A 79 -1.39 -11.81 -29.99
C LYS A 79 -2.01 -13.22 -29.92
N ASP A 80 -2.30 -13.74 -28.72
CA ASP A 80 -2.77 -15.12 -28.54
C ASP A 80 -4.31 -15.21 -28.53
N GLU A 81 -4.91 -15.79 -29.58
CA GLU A 81 -6.37 -15.95 -29.72
C GLU A 81 -7.00 -16.80 -28.59
N LYS A 82 -6.22 -17.68 -27.95
CA LYS A 82 -6.69 -18.56 -26.87
C LYS A 82 -6.75 -17.86 -25.52
N LYS A 83 -6.18 -16.65 -25.40
CA LYS A 83 -6.20 -15.87 -24.16
C LYS A 83 -7.25 -14.77 -24.25
N GLN A 84 -8.20 -14.81 -23.32
CA GLN A 84 -9.30 -13.86 -23.23
C GLN A 84 -9.31 -13.15 -21.88
N VAL A 85 -9.62 -11.85 -21.88
CA VAL A 85 -9.78 -11.06 -20.66
C VAL A 85 -11.20 -11.28 -20.15
N ILE A 86 -11.34 -11.92 -18.99
CA ILE A 86 -12.67 -12.26 -18.42
C ILE A 86 -13.11 -11.28 -17.33
N ALA A 87 -12.16 -10.65 -16.64
CA ALA A 87 -12.46 -9.65 -15.62
C ALA A 87 -11.26 -8.72 -15.45
N THR A 88 -11.56 -7.47 -15.11
CA THR A 88 -10.58 -6.46 -14.72
C THR A 88 -11.03 -5.84 -13.42
N GLY A 89 -10.09 -5.56 -12.52
CA GLY A 89 -10.38 -4.90 -11.25
C GLY A 89 -9.24 -3.97 -10.86
N GLU A 90 -9.54 -2.97 -10.05
CA GLU A 90 -8.51 -2.22 -9.33
C GLU A 90 -8.51 -2.70 -7.87
N VAL A 91 -7.33 -2.95 -7.30
CA VAL A 91 -7.17 -3.34 -5.90
C VAL A 91 -6.25 -2.34 -5.21
N ASP A 92 -6.76 -1.62 -4.21
CA ASP A 92 -5.94 -0.84 -3.27
C ASP A 92 -5.41 -1.78 -2.16
N PRO A 93 -4.21 -1.60 -1.53
CA PRO A 93 -3.58 -0.33 -1.20
C PRO A 93 -2.05 -0.27 -1.41
N TYR A 94 -1.64 0.57 -2.35
CA TYR A 94 -0.36 1.29 -2.40
C TYR A 94 -0.72 2.77 -2.14
N GLU A 95 0.21 3.72 -2.03
CA GLU A 95 -0.20 5.15 -2.02
C GLU A 95 -0.87 5.59 -3.35
N GLY A 96 -1.03 4.65 -4.30
CA GLY A 96 -1.81 4.76 -5.52
C GLY A 96 -2.52 3.44 -5.85
N LYS A 97 -2.89 3.30 -7.12
CA LYS A 97 -3.80 2.24 -7.60
C LYS A 97 -3.05 1.04 -8.17
N THR A 98 -3.62 -0.16 -8.01
CA THR A 98 -3.14 -1.37 -8.71
C THR A 98 -4.19 -1.83 -9.70
N GLU A 99 -3.81 -2.02 -10.96
CA GLU A 99 -4.63 -2.67 -11.97
C GLU A 99 -4.45 -4.19 -11.89
N VAL A 100 -5.57 -4.91 -11.96
CA VAL A 100 -5.63 -6.37 -11.94
C VAL A 100 -6.42 -6.83 -13.15
N VAL A 101 -5.88 -7.81 -13.87
CA VAL A 101 -6.48 -8.39 -15.07
C VAL A 101 -6.50 -9.90 -14.92
N THR A 102 -7.67 -10.49 -15.08
CA THR A 102 -7.85 -11.94 -15.09
C THR A 102 -7.95 -12.42 -16.53
N VAL A 103 -7.05 -13.33 -16.90
CA VAL A 103 -6.94 -13.91 -18.24
C VAL A 103 -7.30 -15.39 -18.18
N LEU A 104 -8.26 -15.80 -19.00
CA LEU A 104 -8.65 -17.18 -19.20
C LEU A 104 -7.97 -17.74 -20.45
N ASP A 105 -7.34 -18.90 -20.33
CA ASP A 105 -6.93 -19.72 -21.46
C ASP A 105 -8.10 -20.64 -21.86
N THR A 106 -8.65 -20.43 -23.05
CA THR A 106 -9.81 -21.17 -23.54
C THR A 106 -9.48 -22.60 -23.98
N GLY A 107 -8.21 -22.93 -24.18
CA GLY A 107 -7.77 -24.28 -24.52
C GLY A 107 -7.65 -25.19 -23.30
N SER A 108 -7.13 -24.66 -22.19
CA SER A 108 -6.96 -25.41 -20.94
C SER A 108 -8.08 -25.20 -19.91
N GLY A 109 -8.85 -24.12 -20.05
CA GLY A 109 -9.83 -23.68 -19.05
C GLY A 109 -9.19 -23.03 -17.81
N GLU A 110 -7.89 -22.76 -17.84
CA GLU A 110 -7.19 -22.17 -16.70
C GLU A 110 -7.30 -20.64 -16.69
N ALA A 111 -7.61 -20.07 -15.52
CA ALA A 111 -7.59 -18.63 -15.29
C ALA A 111 -6.31 -18.22 -14.55
N SER A 112 -5.71 -17.11 -14.99
CA SER A 112 -4.55 -16.48 -14.38
C SER A 112 -4.86 -15.03 -14.05
N VAL A 113 -4.23 -14.51 -12.98
CA VAL A 113 -4.40 -13.13 -12.54
C VAL A 113 -3.07 -12.40 -12.69
N LEU A 114 -3.11 -11.27 -13.38
CA LEU A 114 -1.98 -10.39 -13.62
C LEU A 114 -2.23 -9.07 -12.90
N ALA A 115 -1.19 -8.46 -12.34
CA ALA A 115 -1.30 -7.14 -11.72
C ALA A 115 -0.16 -6.22 -12.12
N ARG A 116 -0.46 -4.92 -12.13
CA ARG A 116 0.50 -3.82 -12.36
C ARG A 116 0.15 -2.63 -11.48
N ARG A 117 1.15 -1.94 -10.94
CA ARG A 117 0.94 -0.68 -10.22
C ARG A 117 0.86 0.49 -11.19
N LYS A 118 -0.13 1.37 -10.98
CA LYS A 118 -0.15 2.65 -11.66
C LYS A 118 0.87 3.59 -11.00
N PRO A 119 1.66 4.34 -11.80
CA PRO A 119 2.51 5.38 -11.25
C PRO A 119 1.64 6.42 -10.54
N LEU A 120 2.16 6.96 -9.45
CA LEU A 120 1.49 8.04 -8.73
C LEU A 120 1.38 9.28 -9.63
N PRO A 121 0.23 9.96 -9.68
CA PRO A 121 0.16 11.25 -10.36
C PRO A 121 1.13 12.22 -9.71
N LEU A 122 1.77 13.05 -10.53
CA LEU A 122 2.72 14.06 -10.08
C LEU A 122 2.09 15.01 -9.07
N PHE A 123 0.81 15.31 -9.17
CA PHE A 123 0.06 16.13 -8.23
C PHE A 123 -1.16 15.37 -7.72
N ASP A 124 -1.42 15.44 -6.41
CA ASP A 124 -2.57 14.78 -5.79
C ASP A 124 -3.04 15.49 -4.52
N VAL A 125 -4.34 15.45 -4.24
CA VAL A 125 -4.96 15.96 -3.01
C VAL A 125 -5.34 14.76 -2.16
N ILE A 126 -4.45 14.36 -1.24
CA ILE A 126 -4.54 13.09 -0.52
C ILE A 126 -5.61 13.14 0.58
N GLY A 127 -5.74 14.29 1.27
CA GLY A 127 -6.70 14.45 2.35
C GLY A 127 -6.53 13.48 3.54
N LYS A 128 -5.36 12.87 3.73
CA LYS A 128 -5.12 11.82 4.74
C LYS A 128 -5.10 12.42 6.15
N LYS A 129 -5.97 11.92 7.03
CA LYS A 129 -6.08 12.33 8.43
C LYS A 129 -5.56 11.24 9.35
N GLU A 130 -4.73 11.62 10.30
CA GLU A 130 -4.15 10.72 11.29
C GLU A 130 -4.24 11.37 12.67
N ILE A 131 -4.49 10.56 13.69
CA ILE A 131 -4.48 10.99 15.09
C ILE A 131 -3.49 10.08 15.82
N GLY A 132 -2.65 10.66 16.66
CA GLY A 132 -1.65 9.92 17.40
C GLY A 132 -1.41 10.48 18.79
N ILE A 133 -0.73 9.67 19.60
CA ILE A 133 -0.26 10.03 20.93
C ILE A 133 1.26 9.94 20.89
N GLY A 134 1.93 11.02 21.27
CA GLY A 134 3.38 11.14 21.34
C GLY A 134 3.85 11.37 22.77
N TYR A 135 5.15 11.12 22.99
CA TYR A 135 5.83 11.47 24.23
C TYR A 135 6.90 12.51 23.91
N GLU A 136 6.83 13.66 24.57
CA GLU A 136 7.77 14.76 24.42
C GLU A 136 8.79 14.75 25.56
N VAL A 137 10.06 14.96 25.21
CA VAL A 137 11.15 15.21 26.14
C VAL A 137 11.76 16.57 25.80
N SER A 138 11.71 17.49 26.74
CA SER A 138 12.31 18.82 26.64
C SER A 138 13.74 18.82 27.17
N SER A 139 14.62 19.57 26.50
CA SER A 139 16.01 19.82 26.94
C SER A 139 16.10 20.44 28.34
N ALA A 140 15.02 21.05 28.85
CA ALA A 140 14.92 21.59 30.21
C ALA A 140 14.48 20.55 31.27
N GLY A 141 14.46 19.25 30.93
CA GLY A 141 14.08 18.17 31.84
C GLY A 141 12.57 17.93 31.97
N GLY A 142 11.76 18.63 31.17
CA GLY A 142 10.31 18.41 31.12
C GLY A 142 9.96 17.16 30.30
N GLN A 143 9.13 16.29 30.85
CA GLN A 143 8.52 15.15 30.15
C GLN A 143 7.02 15.39 30.03
N GLY A 144 6.42 15.01 28.91
CA GLY A 144 4.97 15.18 28.71
C GLY A 144 4.41 14.23 27.66
N ALA A 145 3.13 13.92 27.76
CA ALA A 145 2.39 13.29 26.67
C ALA A 145 1.73 14.35 25.79
N ALA A 146 1.67 14.09 24.49
CA ALA A 146 1.07 14.94 23.48
C ALA A 146 0.02 14.13 22.70
N VAL A 147 -1.12 14.73 22.40
CA VAL A 147 -2.04 14.21 21.39
C VAL A 147 -1.88 15.07 20.16
N PHE A 148 -1.71 14.46 18.98
CA PHE A 148 -1.60 15.18 17.74
C PHE A 148 -2.61 14.71 16.71
N GLY A 149 -3.16 15.67 15.96
CA GLY A 149 -3.85 15.43 14.70
C GLY A 149 -2.94 15.86 13.56
N ARG A 150 -2.84 15.04 12.52
CA ARG A 150 -2.05 15.30 11.31
C ARG A 150 -2.96 15.19 10.09
N TRP A 151 -2.89 16.18 9.21
CA TRP A 151 -3.62 16.21 7.95
C TRP A 151 -2.66 16.47 6.79
N THR A 152 -2.41 15.44 5.98
CA THR A 152 -1.68 15.57 4.72
C THR A 152 -2.65 16.02 3.63
N LEU A 153 -2.46 17.24 3.14
CA LEU A 153 -3.37 17.91 2.21
C LEU A 153 -3.02 17.58 0.77
N VAL A 154 -1.74 17.75 0.41
CA VAL A 154 -1.27 17.72 -0.97
C VAL A 154 0.01 16.91 -1.12
N ARG A 155 0.20 16.33 -2.31
CA ARG A 155 1.44 15.71 -2.74
C ARG A 155 1.85 16.26 -4.11
N VAL A 156 3.14 16.55 -4.25
CA VAL A 156 3.81 16.83 -5.52
C VAL A 156 4.97 15.87 -5.69
N GLY A 157 4.78 14.78 -6.43
CA GLY A 157 5.73 13.67 -6.56
C GLY A 157 6.04 13.07 -5.19
N ALA A 158 7.29 13.21 -4.75
CA ALA A 158 7.77 12.75 -3.45
C ALA A 158 7.59 13.76 -2.30
N ILE A 159 7.09 14.98 -2.58
CA ILE A 159 6.93 16.05 -1.60
C ILE A 159 5.50 16.07 -1.07
N TYR A 160 5.34 16.13 0.26
CA TYR A 160 4.06 16.10 0.96
C TYR A 160 3.87 17.37 1.78
N GLY A 161 2.75 18.05 1.58
CA GLY A 161 2.32 19.19 2.39
C GLY A 161 1.37 18.74 3.49
N THR A 162 1.77 18.95 4.74
CA THR A 162 1.05 18.47 5.92
C THR A 162 0.84 19.59 6.93
N VAL A 163 -0.34 19.61 7.55
CA VAL A 163 -0.66 20.45 8.71
C VAL A 163 -0.86 19.54 9.90
N SER A 164 -0.25 19.85 11.04
CA SER A 164 -0.51 19.15 12.29
C SER A 164 -0.87 20.11 13.41
N VAL A 165 -1.73 19.61 14.30
CA VAL A 165 -2.11 20.28 15.54
C VAL A 165 -1.72 19.35 16.68
N GLU A 166 -1.04 19.89 17.66
CA GLU A 166 -0.53 19.15 18.81
C GLU A 166 -1.04 19.83 20.09
N MET A 167 -1.54 19.02 21.02
CA MET A 167 -2.02 19.45 22.33
C MET A 167 -1.25 18.68 23.39
N ASN A 168 -0.59 19.42 24.28
CA ASN A 168 0.25 18.84 25.32
C ASN A 168 -0.45 18.92 26.69
N GLN A 169 0.16 18.35 27.74
CA GLN A 169 -0.39 18.44 29.11
C GLN A 169 -0.34 19.87 29.68
N ARG A 170 0.50 20.73 29.10
CA ARG A 170 0.38 22.18 29.26
C ARG A 170 -0.69 22.66 28.29
N PRO A 171 -1.59 23.59 28.66
CA PRO A 171 -2.69 24.06 27.82
C PRO A 171 -2.21 24.93 26.63
N GLU A 172 -1.16 24.47 25.95
CA GLU A 172 -0.52 25.06 24.80
C GLU A 172 -0.90 24.19 23.60
N ALA A 173 -1.63 24.79 22.65
CA ALA A 173 -1.88 24.20 21.35
C ALA A 173 -0.81 24.69 20.36
N LYS A 174 -0.18 23.78 19.64
CA LYS A 174 0.80 24.10 18.60
C LYS A 174 0.22 23.72 17.25
N ILE A 175 0.30 24.64 16.29
CA ILE A 175 0.00 24.37 14.88
C ILE A 175 1.34 24.33 14.13
N ARG A 176 1.58 23.27 13.37
CA ARG A 176 2.79 23.09 12.57
C ARG A 176 2.42 22.84 11.12
N THR A 177 3.15 23.49 10.23
CA THR A 177 3.18 23.16 8.79
C THR A 177 4.45 22.39 8.51
N GLU A 178 4.32 21.29 7.76
CA GLU A 178 5.43 20.41 7.42
C GLU A 178 5.46 20.20 5.90
N LEU A 179 6.65 20.35 5.33
CA LEU A 179 7.00 19.84 4.01
C LEU A 179 7.94 18.66 4.21
N SER A 180 7.51 17.46 3.82
CA SER A 180 8.33 16.24 3.90
C SER A 180 8.58 15.65 2.52
N TYR A 181 9.79 15.12 2.32
CA TYR A 181 10.19 14.36 1.14
C TYR A 181 10.21 12.87 1.49
N ARG A 182 9.57 12.02 0.67
CA ARG A 182 9.53 10.55 0.86
C ARG A 182 10.14 9.86 -0.36
N TRP A 183 11.13 9.00 -0.13
CA TRP A 183 11.78 8.19 -1.18
C TRP A 183 11.40 6.72 -1.07
#